data_AF-A0A2V8J3M3-F1
#
_entry.id   AF-A0A2V8J3M3-F1
#
_cell.length_a   1.000
_cell.length_b   1.000
_cell.length_c   1.000
_cell.angle_alpha   90.00
_cell.angle_beta   90.00
_cell.angle_gamma   90.00
#
_symmetry.space_group_name_H-M   'P 1'
#
loop_
_entity.id
_entity.type
_entity.pdbx_description
1 polymer ?
#
loop_
_entity_poly.entity_id
_entity_poly.type
_entity_poly.pdbx_seq_one_letter_code
_entity_poly.pdbx_strand_id
1 'polypeptide(L)'
;MPEWKAVLIARLVRLRLRPPREREIVDELSQHLDDRYQELRAAGAGHDEAMRLAIDEIDDEDLFDREMRTLRQSFAREPIAAGAPRGHLLSDLWRDLVYAARSLWKSRGFAVAAILTLALGIGANTAIFSLVNATLLQHLPVNNRDRLVYAFRGPVGGVFSYPAYAALRDGNRLLDALAAWGGISASLNADGETDLLSGAIVTGNFFDVLGVSAERGRLLSTADDLTPGAHPAAVISRRLQSSRAFLPSSRCSRATCPRDAR
;
A
#
# COMPACT_ATOMS: atom_id res chain seq x y z
N MET A 1 24.53 55.28 -38.57
CA MET A 1 24.13 53.91 -38.94
C MET A 1 22.71 53.99 -39.47
N PRO A 2 22.34 53.21 -40.51
CA PRO A 2 20.98 53.20 -41.04
C PRO A 2 19.95 52.77 -39.98
N GLU A 3 18.77 53.40 -39.96
CA GLU A 3 17.67 52.97 -39.07
C GLU A 3 16.76 51.92 -39.74
N TRP A 4 17.26 50.69 -39.87
CA TRP A 4 16.54 49.60 -40.51
C TRP A 4 15.22 49.22 -39.82
N LYS A 5 15.17 49.30 -38.49
CA LYS A 5 14.01 48.86 -37.69
C LYS A 5 12.75 49.66 -37.99
N ALA A 6 12.86 50.97 -38.22
CA ALA A 6 11.73 51.82 -38.55
C ALA A 6 11.11 51.46 -39.91
N VAL A 7 11.97 51.17 -40.90
CA VAL A 7 11.55 50.76 -42.25
C VAL A 7 10.85 49.39 -42.22
N LEU A 8 11.40 48.45 -41.44
CA LEU A 8 10.84 47.10 -41.29
C LEU A 8 9.52 47.09 -40.53
N ILE A 9 9.40 47.83 -39.42
CA ILE A 9 8.14 47.93 -38.66
C ILE A 9 7.01 48.50 -39.52
N ALA A 10 7.27 49.58 -40.26
CA ALA A 10 6.26 50.19 -41.15
C ALA A 10 5.73 49.20 -42.21
N ARG A 11 6.58 48.27 -42.67
CA ARG A 11 6.22 47.24 -43.67
C ARG A 11 5.53 46.03 -43.03
N LEU A 12 6.00 45.58 -41.86
CA LEU A 12 5.47 44.41 -41.14
C LEU A 12 4.10 44.65 -40.48
N VAL A 13 3.73 45.91 -40.20
CA VAL A 13 2.39 46.27 -39.71
C VAL A 13 1.28 45.75 -40.63
N ARG A 14 1.53 45.64 -41.94
CA ARG A 14 0.56 45.10 -42.91
C ARG A 14 0.27 43.60 -42.70
N LEU A 15 1.16 42.87 -42.02
CA LEU A 15 1.08 41.41 -41.85
C LEU A 15 0.40 40.97 -40.54
N ARG A 16 0.05 41.91 -39.64
CA ARG A 16 -0.63 41.65 -38.36
C ARG A 16 0.01 40.51 -37.54
N LEU A 17 1.33 40.57 -37.34
CA LEU A 17 2.07 39.60 -36.54
C LEU A 17 1.86 39.84 -35.03
N ARG A 18 2.16 38.84 -34.18
CA ARG A 18 2.11 39.01 -32.71
C ARG A 18 3.32 39.84 -32.23
N PRO A 19 3.17 40.75 -31.23
CA PRO A 19 4.23 41.68 -30.79
C PRO A 19 5.60 41.09 -30.39
N PRO A 20 5.73 39.90 -29.78
CA PRO A 20 7.05 39.34 -29.49
C PRO A 20 7.76 38.81 -30.75
N ARG A 21 7.01 38.29 -31.74
CA ARG A 21 7.56 37.71 -32.96
C ARG A 21 7.90 38.78 -34.01
N GLU A 22 7.12 39.85 -34.05
CA GLU A 22 7.45 41.03 -34.86
C GLU A 22 8.82 41.59 -34.47
N ARG A 23 9.14 41.65 -33.17
CA ARG A 23 10.45 42.12 -32.69
C ARG A 23 11.60 41.22 -33.12
N GLU A 24 11.44 39.90 -33.02
CA GLU A 24 12.47 38.93 -33.43
C GLU A 24 12.76 39.02 -34.93
N ILE A 25 11.72 39.10 -35.77
CA ILE A 25 11.86 39.23 -37.22
C ILE A 25 12.49 40.58 -37.60
N VAL A 26 12.10 41.67 -36.93
CA VAL A 26 12.71 42.99 -37.14
C VAL A 26 14.18 42.98 -36.77
N ASP A 27 14.54 42.33 -35.66
CA ASP A 27 15.93 42.27 -35.21
C ASP A 27 16.80 41.48 -36.19
N GLU A 28 16.35 40.31 -36.63
CA GLU A 28 17.08 39.45 -37.59
C GLU A 28 17.23 40.13 -38.96
N LEU A 29 16.14 40.67 -39.52
CA LEU A 29 16.19 41.38 -40.81
C LEU A 29 17.02 42.67 -40.73
N SER A 30 17.02 43.35 -39.57
CA SER A 30 17.86 44.54 -39.39
C SER A 30 19.35 44.20 -39.38
N GLN A 31 19.73 43.04 -38.85
CA GLN A 31 21.12 42.56 -38.89
C GLN A 31 21.53 42.21 -40.32
N HIS A 32 20.68 41.46 -41.03
CA HIS A 32 20.96 41.08 -42.41
C HIS A 32 21.13 42.30 -43.33
N LEU A 33 20.26 43.31 -43.19
CA LEU A 33 20.37 44.57 -43.93
C LEU A 33 21.64 45.35 -43.57
N ASP A 34 22.04 45.35 -42.30
CA ASP A 34 23.26 46.02 -41.88
C ASP A 34 24.50 45.34 -42.48
N ASP A 35 24.57 44.01 -42.43
CA ASP A 35 25.64 43.23 -43.04
C ASP A 35 25.75 43.53 -44.54
N ARG A 36 24.61 43.53 -45.25
CA ARG A 36 24.57 43.81 -46.68
C ARG A 36 25.00 45.23 -47.03
N TYR A 37 24.57 46.19 -46.23
CA TYR A 37 24.98 47.58 -46.36
C TYR A 37 26.50 47.74 -46.14
N GLN A 38 27.09 47.06 -45.15
CA GLN A 38 28.54 47.11 -44.93
C GLN A 38 29.31 46.49 -46.09
N GLU A 39 28.85 45.38 -46.66
CA GLU A 39 29.46 44.78 -47.85
C GLU A 39 29.46 45.73 -49.05
N LEU A 40 28.33 46.39 -49.33
CA LEU A 40 28.21 47.34 -50.44
C LEU A 40 29.10 48.57 -50.21
N ARG A 41 29.20 49.05 -48.97
CA ARG A 41 30.12 50.12 -48.58
C ARG A 41 31.58 49.70 -48.75
N ALA A 42 31.93 48.46 -48.41
CA ALA A 42 33.27 47.91 -48.59
C ALA A 42 33.64 47.71 -50.07
N ALA A 43 32.65 47.40 -50.91
CA ALA A 43 32.79 47.30 -52.37
C ALA A 43 32.87 48.67 -53.08
N GLY A 44 32.80 49.78 -52.34
CA GLY A 44 32.98 51.14 -52.86
C GLY A 44 31.69 51.88 -53.21
N ALA A 45 30.51 51.33 -52.89
CA ALA A 45 29.24 52.02 -53.14
C ALA A 45 29.07 53.25 -52.24
N GLY A 46 28.45 54.29 -52.80
CA GLY A 46 28.02 55.46 -52.04
C GLY A 46 26.99 55.09 -50.95
N HIS A 47 26.87 55.90 -49.90
CA HIS A 47 25.91 55.63 -48.81
C HIS A 47 24.48 55.43 -49.33
N ASP A 48 24.02 56.33 -50.20
CA ASP A 48 22.66 56.31 -50.73
C ASP A 48 22.44 55.14 -51.71
N GLU A 49 23.48 54.75 -52.44
CA GLU A 49 23.45 53.61 -53.36
C GLU A 49 23.42 52.28 -52.60
N ALA A 50 24.26 52.13 -51.57
CA ALA A 50 24.28 50.95 -50.70
C ALA A 50 22.95 50.78 -49.95
N MET A 51 22.37 51.87 -49.45
CA MET A 51 21.06 51.86 -48.80
C MET A 51 19.97 51.39 -49.78
N ARG A 52 19.95 51.95 -51.00
CA ARG A 52 18.94 51.62 -52.00
C ARG A 52 19.02 50.14 -52.41
N LEU A 53 20.22 49.64 -52.68
CA LEU A 53 20.43 48.25 -53.10
C LEU A 53 20.08 47.24 -51.99
N ALA A 54 20.41 47.55 -50.73
CA ALA A 54 20.06 46.68 -49.60
C ALA A 54 18.54 46.59 -49.39
N ILE A 55 17.79 47.68 -49.61
CA ILE A 55 16.32 47.68 -49.51
C ILE A 55 15.70 46.95 -50.71
N ASP A 56 16.25 47.13 -51.91
CA ASP A 56 15.76 46.50 -53.15
C ASP A 56 15.83 44.97 -53.09
N GLU A 57 16.84 44.42 -52.41
CA GLU A 57 16.99 42.97 -52.17
C GLU A 57 15.84 42.38 -51.33
N ILE A 58 15.20 43.18 -50.47
CA ILE A 58 14.00 42.78 -49.73
C ILE A 58 12.71 43.01 -50.55
N ASP A 59 12.72 43.99 -51.46
CA ASP A 59 11.55 44.36 -52.28
C ASP A 59 11.31 43.43 -53.48
N ASP A 60 12.14 42.40 -53.69
CA ASP A 60 11.80 41.33 -54.62
C ASP A 60 10.56 40.58 -54.09
N GLU A 61 9.38 41.05 -54.53
CA GLU A 61 8.05 40.68 -54.02
C GLU A 61 7.79 39.17 -54.00
N ASP A 62 8.59 38.40 -54.73
CA ASP A 62 8.49 36.94 -54.83
C ASP A 62 9.22 36.18 -53.71
N LEU A 63 10.24 36.77 -53.07
CA LEU A 63 11.04 36.13 -52.01
C LEU A 63 10.35 36.22 -50.65
N PHE A 64 9.95 37.42 -50.26
CA PHE A 64 9.36 37.69 -48.94
C PHE A 64 8.06 36.88 -48.71
N ASP A 65 7.22 36.78 -49.74
CA ASP A 65 5.95 36.04 -49.68
C ASP A 65 6.14 34.51 -49.69
N ARG A 66 7.22 34.00 -50.29
CA ARG A 66 7.58 32.57 -50.29
C ARG A 66 8.21 32.16 -48.97
N GLU A 67 9.12 32.97 -48.43
CA GLU A 67 9.80 32.70 -47.17
C GLU A 67 8.81 32.78 -45.99
N MET A 68 7.88 33.75 -46.02
CA MET A 68 6.83 33.87 -45.00
C MET A 68 5.78 32.75 -45.05
N ARG A 69 5.50 32.16 -46.22
CA ARG A 69 4.60 30.99 -46.31
C ARG A 69 5.17 29.77 -45.60
N THR A 70 6.47 29.56 -45.70
CA THR A 70 7.17 28.45 -45.03
C THR A 70 7.14 28.63 -43.51
N LEU A 71 7.32 29.87 -43.02
CA LEU A 71 7.26 30.21 -41.59
C LEU A 71 5.85 30.25 -40.99
N ARG A 72 4.80 30.37 -41.83
CA ARG A 72 3.40 30.18 -41.44
C ARG A 72 3.03 28.70 -41.23
N GLN A 73 3.70 27.77 -41.93
CA GLN A 73 3.37 26.35 -41.92
C GLN A 73 4.17 25.52 -40.91
N SER A 74 5.31 26.02 -40.44
CA SER A 74 5.99 25.50 -39.25
C SER A 74 5.22 25.93 -38.00
N PHE A 75 4.03 25.34 -37.84
CA PHE A 75 3.29 25.28 -36.58
C PHE A 75 4.20 24.66 -35.53
N ALA A 76 4.93 25.54 -34.84
CA ALA A 76 5.66 25.25 -33.64
C ALA A 76 4.70 24.59 -32.66
N ARG A 77 4.91 23.29 -32.43
CA ARG A 77 4.60 22.64 -31.16
C ARG A 77 4.98 23.64 -30.07
N GLU A 78 4.02 24.09 -29.27
CA GLU A 78 4.35 24.87 -28.08
C GLU A 78 5.40 24.07 -27.30
N PRO A 79 6.61 24.62 -27.07
CA PRO A 79 7.51 24.00 -26.11
C PRO A 79 6.74 23.96 -24.80
N ILE A 80 6.72 22.79 -24.16
CA ILE A 80 6.15 22.59 -22.84
C ILE A 80 6.91 23.54 -21.91
N ALA A 81 6.37 24.74 -21.70
CA ALA A 81 6.96 25.73 -20.83
C ALA A 81 6.86 25.16 -19.43
N ALA A 82 7.99 24.70 -18.88
CA ALA A 82 8.13 24.39 -17.47
C ALA A 82 7.89 25.70 -16.68
N GLY A 83 6.64 25.98 -16.32
CA GLY A 83 6.28 27.22 -15.62
C GLY A 83 4.92 27.87 -15.96
N ALA A 84 4.02 27.23 -16.71
CA ALA A 84 2.65 27.74 -16.88
C ALA A 84 1.93 27.92 -15.52
N PRO A 85 1.04 28.93 -15.37
CA PRO A 85 0.50 29.33 -14.07
C PRO A 85 -0.17 28.15 -13.35
N ARG A 86 0.16 27.96 -12.07
CA ARG A 86 -0.39 26.92 -11.17
C ARG A 86 -1.88 27.14 -10.88
N GLY A 87 -2.72 27.07 -11.89
CA GLY A 87 -4.17 27.12 -11.78
C GLY A 87 -4.74 25.72 -11.95
N HIS A 88 -5.05 25.07 -10.82
CA HIS A 88 -5.84 23.83 -10.71
C HIS A 88 -5.12 22.49 -10.98
N LEU A 89 -4.07 22.18 -10.19
CA LEU A 89 -3.44 20.85 -10.13
C LEU A 89 -4.45 19.69 -10.06
N LEU A 90 -5.56 19.87 -9.35
CA LEU A 90 -6.64 18.88 -9.24
C LEU A 90 -7.40 18.66 -10.56
N SER A 91 -7.69 19.73 -11.33
CA SER A 91 -8.39 19.57 -12.61
C SER A 91 -7.47 19.01 -13.69
N ASP A 92 -6.18 19.36 -13.63
CA ASP A 92 -5.17 18.84 -14.53
C ASP A 92 -4.95 17.34 -14.26
N LEU A 93 -4.78 16.96 -12.98
CA LEU A 93 -4.68 15.56 -12.57
C LEU A 93 -5.94 14.77 -12.95
N TRP A 94 -7.13 15.35 -12.81
CA TRP A 94 -8.38 14.69 -13.21
C TRP A 94 -8.47 14.47 -14.72
N ARG A 95 -8.08 15.48 -15.52
CA ARG A 95 -8.01 15.34 -16.97
C ARG A 95 -7.02 14.27 -17.39
N ASP A 96 -5.85 14.23 -16.75
CA ASP A 96 -4.84 13.20 -16.99
C ASP A 96 -5.35 11.80 -16.63
N LEU A 97 -6.07 11.66 -15.51
CA LEU A 97 -6.66 10.40 -15.09
C LEU A 97 -7.72 9.89 -16.09
N VAL A 98 -8.61 10.78 -16.53
CA VAL A 98 -9.64 10.46 -17.54
C VAL A 98 -8.99 10.09 -18.86
N TYR A 99 -7.93 10.80 -19.26
CA TYR A 99 -7.19 10.51 -20.48
C TYR A 99 -6.47 9.16 -20.41
N ALA A 100 -5.80 8.87 -19.30
CA ALA A 100 -5.15 7.59 -19.03
C ALA A 100 -6.15 6.43 -19.03
N ALA A 101 -7.31 6.59 -18.38
CA ALA A 101 -8.38 5.58 -18.37
C ALA A 101 -8.92 5.31 -19.79
N ARG A 102 -9.11 6.36 -20.60
CA ARG A 102 -9.56 6.22 -21.99
C ARG A 102 -8.49 5.56 -22.87
N SER A 103 -7.22 5.82 -22.60
CA SER A 103 -6.09 5.17 -23.27
C SER A 103 -6.03 3.67 -22.95
N LEU A 104 -6.14 3.30 -21.65
CA LEU A 104 -6.22 1.91 -21.19
C LEU A 104 -7.40 1.15 -21.82
N TRP A 105 -8.54 1.83 -22.01
CA TRP A 105 -9.72 1.25 -22.68
C TRP A 105 -9.51 0.99 -24.18
N LYS A 106 -8.64 1.75 -24.85
CA LYS A 106 -8.26 1.50 -26.25
C LYS A 106 -7.28 0.34 -26.37
N SER A 107 -6.40 0.15 -25.39
CA SER A 107 -5.37 -0.91 -25.35
C SER A 107 -5.70 -2.02 -24.34
N ARG A 108 -6.91 -2.60 -24.46
CA ARG A 108 -7.46 -3.56 -23.49
C ARG A 108 -6.54 -4.74 -23.15
N GLY A 109 -5.81 -5.28 -24.12
CA GLY A 109 -4.89 -6.40 -23.90
C GLY A 109 -3.73 -6.07 -22.95
N PHE A 110 -3.08 -4.92 -23.17
CA PHE A 110 -2.01 -4.43 -22.30
C PHE A 110 -2.53 -4.07 -20.91
N ALA A 111 -3.68 -3.40 -20.84
CA ALA A 111 -4.31 -3.03 -19.57
C ALA A 111 -4.64 -4.26 -18.73
N VAL A 112 -5.20 -5.31 -19.33
CA VAL A 112 -5.52 -6.57 -18.62
C VAL A 112 -4.25 -7.24 -18.11
N ALA A 113 -3.20 -7.35 -18.92
CA ALA A 113 -1.94 -7.94 -18.49
C ALA A 113 -1.33 -7.17 -17.31
N ALA A 114 -1.27 -5.84 -17.40
CA ALA A 114 -0.75 -4.98 -16.33
C ALA A 114 -1.57 -5.09 -15.04
N ILE A 115 -2.90 -5.08 -15.13
CA ILE A 115 -3.80 -5.24 -13.98
C ILE A 115 -3.60 -6.61 -13.33
N LEU A 116 -3.51 -7.69 -14.10
CA LEU A 116 -3.30 -9.03 -13.57
C LEU A 116 -1.95 -9.16 -12.87
N THR A 117 -0.88 -8.62 -13.44
CA THR A 117 0.45 -8.61 -12.80
C THR A 117 0.42 -7.81 -11.49
N LEU A 118 -0.20 -6.64 -11.48
CA LEU A 118 -0.33 -5.81 -10.28
C LEU A 118 -1.17 -6.51 -9.21
N ALA A 119 -2.32 -7.07 -9.61
CA ALA A 119 -3.21 -7.80 -8.72
C ALA A 119 -2.52 -9.03 -8.10
N LEU A 120 -1.73 -9.76 -8.89
CA LEU A 120 -0.97 -10.91 -8.40
C LEU A 120 0.11 -10.47 -7.40
N GLY A 121 0.86 -9.40 -7.70
CA GLY A 121 1.89 -8.88 -6.80
C GLY A 121 1.33 -8.37 -5.47
N ILE A 122 0.25 -7.58 -5.52
CA ILE A 122 -0.42 -7.07 -4.31
C ILE A 122 -1.06 -8.23 -3.54
N GLY A 123 -1.77 -9.13 -4.25
CA GLY A 123 -2.49 -10.25 -3.67
C GLY A 123 -1.56 -11.26 -3.01
N ALA A 124 -0.46 -11.64 -3.65
CA ALA A 124 0.52 -12.57 -3.10
C ALA A 124 1.16 -12.04 -1.81
N ASN A 125 1.60 -10.78 -1.83
CA ASN A 125 2.16 -10.13 -0.63
C ASN A 125 1.12 -10.07 0.49
N THR A 126 -0.10 -9.62 0.18
CA THR A 126 -1.19 -9.54 1.15
C THR A 126 -1.54 -10.92 1.72
N ALA A 127 -1.56 -11.97 0.90
CA ALA A 127 -1.85 -13.34 1.31
C ALA A 127 -0.79 -13.90 2.26
N ILE A 128 0.50 -13.68 1.97
CA ILE A 128 1.59 -14.10 2.85
C ILE A 128 1.49 -13.39 4.20
N PHE A 129 1.32 -12.07 4.21
CA PHE A 129 1.19 -11.32 5.46
C PHE A 129 -0.11 -11.67 6.21
N SER A 130 -1.20 -11.94 5.50
CA SER A 130 -2.45 -12.39 6.12
C SER A 130 -2.30 -13.78 6.73
N LEU A 131 -1.59 -14.70 6.07
CA LEU A 131 -1.32 -16.04 6.59
C LEU A 131 -0.40 -15.98 7.80
N VAL A 132 0.68 -15.19 7.73
CA VAL A 132 1.56 -14.93 8.87
C VAL A 132 0.76 -14.33 10.03
N ASN A 133 -0.06 -13.32 9.75
CA ASN A 133 -0.89 -12.72 10.78
C ASN A 133 -1.93 -13.71 11.33
N ALA A 134 -2.49 -14.58 10.49
CA ALA A 134 -3.46 -15.60 10.86
C ALA A 134 -2.86 -16.76 11.69
N THR A 135 -1.59 -17.09 11.46
CA THR A 135 -0.94 -18.27 12.06
C THR A 135 -0.02 -17.92 13.22
N LEU A 136 0.74 -16.83 13.11
CA LEU A 136 1.71 -16.39 14.11
C LEU A 136 1.12 -15.32 15.05
N LEU A 137 0.17 -14.51 14.59
CA LEU A 137 -0.36 -13.36 15.35
C LEU A 137 -1.85 -13.46 15.70
N GLN A 138 -2.59 -14.44 15.17
CA GLN A 138 -4.03 -14.52 15.39
C GLN A 138 -4.31 -15.12 16.76
N HIS A 139 -4.36 -14.20 17.72
CA HIS A 139 -5.29 -14.16 18.82
C HIS A 139 -5.38 -15.45 19.63
N LEU A 140 -4.37 -15.72 20.45
CA LEU A 140 -4.61 -16.45 21.69
C LEU A 140 -5.72 -15.67 22.43
N PRO A 141 -6.95 -16.20 22.58
CA PRO A 141 -8.09 -15.47 23.14
C PRO A 141 -7.97 -15.44 24.67
N VAL A 142 -6.88 -14.83 25.14
CA VAL A 142 -6.50 -14.70 26.53
C VAL A 142 -6.50 -13.22 26.87
N ASN A 143 -7.03 -12.88 28.03
CA ASN A 143 -7.07 -11.50 28.50
C ASN A 143 -5.64 -11.02 28.82
N ASN A 144 -5.35 -9.73 28.60
CA ASN A 144 -4.06 -9.11 28.91
C ASN A 144 -2.83 -9.72 28.20
N ARG A 145 -2.90 -9.97 26.88
CA ARG A 145 -1.78 -10.51 26.08
C ARG A 145 -0.46 -9.78 26.26
N ASP A 146 -0.51 -8.45 26.35
CA ASP A 146 0.68 -7.61 26.46
C ASP A 146 1.46 -7.85 27.76
N ARG A 147 0.89 -8.60 28.72
CA ARG A 147 1.48 -8.96 30.00
C ARG A 147 1.87 -10.43 30.11
N LEU A 148 1.56 -11.26 29.12
CA LEU A 148 1.88 -12.69 29.14
C LEU A 148 3.28 -12.93 28.55
N VAL A 149 4.12 -13.60 29.34
CA VAL A 149 5.47 -13.97 28.93
C VAL A 149 5.61 -15.48 28.97
N TYR A 150 6.16 -16.07 27.91
CA TYR A 150 6.48 -17.48 27.85
C TYR A 150 7.91 -17.71 28.37
N ALA A 151 8.04 -18.33 29.53
CA ALA A 151 9.34 -18.67 30.11
C ALA A 151 9.78 -20.07 29.66
N PHE A 152 10.98 -20.17 29.12
CA PHE A 152 11.57 -21.44 28.68
C PHE A 152 13.05 -21.50 28.98
N ARG A 153 13.60 -22.72 29.09
CA ARG A 153 15.03 -22.92 29.37
C ARG A 153 15.81 -23.24 28.10
N GLY A 154 16.83 -22.44 27.79
CA GLY A 154 17.75 -22.69 26.66
C GLY A 154 17.18 -22.29 25.29
N PRO A 155 18.00 -22.33 24.23
CA PRO A 155 17.66 -21.77 22.91
C PRO A 155 16.50 -22.47 22.19
N VAL A 156 16.09 -23.66 22.65
CA VAL A 156 15.12 -24.53 21.95
C VAL A 156 13.80 -24.70 22.71
N GLY A 157 13.52 -23.87 23.71
CA GLY A 157 12.25 -23.98 24.44
C GLY A 157 12.20 -25.14 25.44
N GLY A 158 13.22 -25.29 26.29
CA GLY A 158 13.32 -26.41 27.23
C GLY A 158 12.27 -26.39 28.35
N VAL A 159 11.84 -27.58 28.75
CA VAL A 159 10.80 -27.86 29.76
C VAL A 159 11.37 -27.71 31.18
N PHE A 160 10.58 -27.16 32.10
CA PHE A 160 10.90 -27.16 33.54
C PHE A 160 10.33 -28.40 34.21
N SER A 161 11.09 -29.02 35.13
CA SER A 161 10.50 -29.98 36.05
C SER A 161 9.55 -29.27 37.02
N TYR A 162 8.53 -29.96 37.52
CA TYR A 162 7.58 -29.36 38.47
C TYR A 162 8.27 -28.73 39.71
N PRO A 163 9.28 -29.35 40.34
CA PRO A 163 10.01 -28.70 41.44
C PRO A 163 10.75 -27.42 41.02
N ALA A 164 11.30 -27.38 39.81
CA ALA A 164 11.96 -26.17 39.29
C ALA A 164 10.94 -25.04 39.04
N TYR A 165 9.76 -25.38 38.51
CA TYR A 165 8.64 -24.45 38.41
C TYR A 165 8.20 -23.94 39.80
N ALA A 166 8.04 -24.82 40.78
CA ALA A 166 7.63 -24.43 42.13
C ALA A 166 8.63 -23.45 42.76
N ALA A 167 9.94 -23.73 42.63
CA ALA A 167 10.99 -22.83 43.09
C ALA A 167 10.95 -21.46 42.39
N LEU A 168 10.70 -21.44 41.07
CA LEU A 168 10.54 -20.19 40.31
C LEU A 168 9.30 -19.41 40.75
N ARG A 169 8.17 -20.10 40.96
CA ARG A 169 6.91 -19.52 41.43
C ARG A 169 7.09 -18.87 42.79
N ASP A 170 7.70 -19.59 43.73
CA ASP A 170 7.86 -19.14 45.13
C ASP A 170 8.92 -18.04 45.26
N GLY A 171 9.91 -18.03 44.37
CA GLY A 171 10.95 -16.99 44.29
C GLY A 171 10.61 -15.81 43.38
N ASN A 172 9.48 -15.84 42.66
CA ASN A 172 9.14 -14.81 41.68
C ASN A 172 8.73 -13.50 42.35
N ARG A 173 9.32 -12.39 41.87
CA ARG A 173 9.02 -11.03 42.31
C ARG A 173 8.68 -10.08 41.16
N LEU A 174 8.78 -10.55 39.91
CA LEU A 174 8.68 -9.73 38.71
C LEU A 174 7.33 -9.90 38.00
N LEU A 175 6.77 -11.11 38.04
CA LEU A 175 5.52 -11.44 37.36
C LEU A 175 4.37 -11.45 38.36
N ASP A 176 3.18 -11.02 37.93
CA ASP A 176 1.97 -11.04 38.76
C ASP A 176 1.58 -12.47 39.17
N ALA A 177 1.77 -13.43 38.25
CA ALA A 177 1.53 -14.84 38.48
C ALA A 177 2.35 -15.70 37.52
N LEU A 178 2.59 -16.95 37.92
CA LEU A 178 3.22 -17.98 37.11
C LEU A 178 2.30 -19.19 37.05
N ALA A 179 2.15 -19.76 35.86
CA ALA A 179 1.43 -21.00 35.63
C ALA A 179 2.26 -21.92 34.74
N ALA A 180 2.07 -23.23 34.86
CA ALA A 180 2.75 -24.22 34.06
C ALA A 180 1.76 -25.17 33.39
N TRP A 181 2.19 -25.72 32.26
CA TRP A 181 1.46 -26.77 31.56
C TRP A 181 2.43 -27.78 30.97
N GLY A 182 1.96 -29.01 30.80
CA GLY A 182 2.67 -30.09 30.12
C GLY A 182 1.72 -30.87 29.23
N GLY A 183 2.10 -31.05 27.97
CA GLY A 183 1.31 -31.82 27.01
C GLY A 183 1.24 -33.29 27.42
N ILE A 184 0.04 -33.87 27.31
CA ILE A 184 -0.19 -35.30 27.50
C ILE A 184 -0.96 -35.87 26.32
N SER A 185 -0.74 -37.15 26.07
CA SER A 185 -1.64 -37.97 25.25
C SER A 185 -2.41 -38.89 26.19
N ALA A 186 -3.73 -38.86 26.11
CA ALA A 186 -4.62 -39.64 26.96
C ALA A 186 -5.62 -40.42 26.11
N SER A 187 -5.82 -41.69 26.42
CA SER A 187 -6.86 -42.50 25.80
C SER A 187 -8.19 -42.27 26.52
N LEU A 188 -9.17 -41.73 25.82
CA LEU A 188 -10.54 -41.58 26.34
C LEU A 188 -11.38 -42.75 25.82
N ASN A 189 -11.86 -43.57 26.74
CA ASN A 189 -12.86 -44.59 26.48
C ASN A 189 -14.22 -44.04 26.88
N ALA A 190 -15.11 -43.83 25.92
CA ALA A 190 -16.52 -43.53 26.21
C ALA A 190 -17.41 -44.26 25.21
N ASP A 191 -18.52 -44.83 25.68
CA ASP A 191 -19.53 -45.50 24.85
C ASP A 191 -18.98 -46.61 23.92
N GLY A 192 -17.90 -47.28 24.33
CA GLY A 192 -17.27 -48.36 23.55
C GLY A 192 -16.29 -47.89 22.47
N GLU A 193 -16.10 -46.57 22.30
CA GLU A 193 -15.11 -45.98 21.39
C GLU A 193 -13.91 -45.44 22.16
N THR A 194 -12.72 -45.86 21.73
CA THR A 194 -11.43 -45.40 22.26
C THR A 194 -10.81 -44.37 21.34
N ASP A 195 -10.71 -43.13 21.81
CA ASP A 195 -9.99 -42.06 21.10
C ASP A 195 -8.70 -41.72 21.82
N LEU A 196 -7.63 -41.53 21.05
CA LEU A 196 -6.41 -40.91 21.56
C LEU A 196 -6.58 -39.39 21.49
N LEU A 197 -6.60 -38.75 22.65
CA LEU A 197 -6.74 -37.31 22.79
C LEU A 197 -5.40 -36.69 23.18
N SER A 198 -5.10 -35.54 22.59
CA SER A 198 -4.07 -34.65 23.11
C SER A 198 -4.71 -33.71 24.13
N GLY A 199 -4.11 -33.64 25.31
CA GLY A 199 -4.52 -32.77 26.41
C GLY A 199 -3.31 -32.08 27.03
N ALA A 200 -3.56 -31.35 28.11
CA ALA A 200 -2.51 -30.74 28.91
C ALA A 200 -2.82 -30.95 30.39
N ILE A 201 -1.78 -31.30 31.16
CA ILE A 201 -1.79 -31.13 32.62
C ILE A 201 -1.40 -29.68 32.87
N VAL A 202 -2.15 -28.99 33.71
CA VAL A 202 -1.95 -27.58 34.01
C VAL A 202 -1.96 -27.36 35.51
N THR A 203 -1.30 -26.30 35.97
CA THR A 203 -1.37 -25.88 37.38
C THR A 203 -2.75 -25.34 37.71
N GLY A 204 -3.14 -25.39 38.99
CA GLY A 204 -4.49 -25.01 39.41
C GLY A 204 -4.87 -23.56 39.09
N ASN A 205 -3.91 -22.64 39.01
CA ASN A 205 -4.12 -21.23 38.66
C ASN A 205 -4.03 -20.94 37.14
N PHE A 206 -3.85 -21.96 36.30
CA PHE A 206 -3.54 -21.76 34.88
C PHE A 206 -4.59 -20.93 34.14
N PHE A 207 -5.87 -21.22 34.36
CA PHE A 207 -6.95 -20.51 33.68
C PHE A 207 -7.14 -19.08 34.20
N ASP A 208 -6.84 -18.83 35.48
CA ASP A 208 -6.87 -17.49 36.07
C ASP A 208 -5.78 -16.61 35.47
N VAL A 209 -4.57 -17.17 35.29
CA VAL A 209 -3.44 -16.47 34.63
C VAL A 209 -3.77 -16.11 33.18
N LEU A 210 -4.48 -16.97 32.46
CA LEU A 210 -4.95 -16.68 31.10
C LEU A 210 -6.20 -15.79 31.05
N GLY A 211 -6.83 -15.52 32.20
CA GLY A 211 -8.07 -14.76 32.32
C GLY A 211 -9.23 -15.38 31.54
N VAL A 212 -9.26 -16.72 31.45
CA VAL A 212 -10.30 -17.48 30.75
C VAL A 212 -11.41 -17.86 31.72
N SER A 213 -12.66 -17.77 31.29
CA SER A 213 -13.83 -18.18 32.07
C SER A 213 -14.47 -19.44 31.51
N ALA A 214 -15.03 -20.29 32.39
CA ALA A 214 -15.80 -21.44 31.96
C ALA A 214 -17.10 -21.00 31.26
N GLU A 215 -17.40 -21.61 30.11
CA GLU A 215 -18.72 -21.48 29.49
C GLU A 215 -19.79 -22.26 30.27
N ARG A 216 -19.42 -23.40 30.85
CA ARG A 216 -20.26 -24.24 31.69
C ARG A 216 -19.46 -24.84 32.83
N GLY A 217 -20.06 -24.92 34.02
CA GLY A 217 -19.42 -25.50 35.20
C GLY A 217 -18.36 -24.57 35.81
N ARG A 218 -17.25 -25.17 36.26
CA ARG A 218 -16.10 -24.47 36.85
C ARG A 218 -14.81 -24.88 36.15
N LEU A 219 -13.80 -24.01 36.19
CA LEU A 219 -12.43 -24.36 35.79
C LEU A 219 -11.68 -25.00 36.96
N LEU A 220 -10.47 -25.49 36.66
CA LEU A 220 -9.51 -25.86 37.70
C LEU A 220 -9.12 -24.62 38.49
N SER A 221 -8.93 -24.83 39.79
CA SER A 221 -8.49 -23.81 40.74
C SER A 221 -7.27 -24.33 41.50
N THR A 222 -6.61 -23.45 42.24
CA THR A 222 -5.50 -23.84 43.13
C THR A 222 -5.89 -24.90 44.15
N ALA A 223 -7.17 -24.98 44.54
CA ALA A 223 -7.67 -26.02 45.45
C ALA A 223 -7.60 -27.43 44.84
N ASP A 224 -7.69 -27.56 43.52
CA ASP A 224 -7.63 -28.84 42.80
C ASP A 224 -6.18 -29.35 42.63
N ASP A 225 -5.18 -28.52 42.94
CA ASP A 225 -3.74 -28.77 42.73
C ASP A 225 -2.94 -28.85 44.06
N LEU A 226 -3.63 -29.03 45.19
CA LEU A 226 -3.00 -29.07 46.51
C LEU A 226 -2.37 -30.42 46.86
N THR A 227 -2.99 -31.51 46.43
CA THR A 227 -2.59 -32.87 46.82
C THR A 227 -2.39 -33.74 45.57
N PRO A 228 -1.19 -34.33 45.38
CA PRO A 228 -0.93 -35.22 44.26
C PRO A 228 -1.97 -36.34 44.15
N GLY A 229 -2.66 -36.42 43.02
CA GLY A 229 -3.63 -37.49 42.73
C GLY A 229 -4.98 -37.38 43.46
N ALA A 230 -5.23 -36.32 44.24
CA ALA A 230 -6.44 -36.25 45.07
C ALA A 230 -7.72 -35.83 44.32
N HIS A 231 -7.60 -35.14 43.18
CA HIS A 231 -8.75 -34.56 42.47
C HIS A 231 -8.70 -34.92 40.98
N PRO A 232 -9.46 -35.93 40.51
CA PRO A 232 -9.58 -36.24 39.09
C PRO A 232 -10.55 -35.25 38.42
N ALA A 233 -10.17 -33.98 38.35
CA ALA A 233 -10.92 -32.94 37.63
C ALA A 233 -10.31 -32.72 36.24
N ALA A 234 -11.17 -32.61 35.23
CA ALA A 234 -10.76 -32.32 33.86
C ALA A 234 -11.62 -31.20 33.28
N VAL A 235 -10.98 -30.29 32.53
CA VAL A 235 -11.67 -29.26 31.75
C VAL A 235 -11.69 -29.70 30.30
N ILE A 236 -12.88 -29.71 29.70
CA ILE A 236 -13.11 -30.19 28.35
C ILE A 236 -13.28 -28.99 27.42
N SER A 237 -12.62 -29.02 26.26
CA SER A 237 -12.80 -27.99 25.25
C SER A 237 -14.18 -28.06 24.60
N ARG A 238 -14.71 -26.91 24.18
CA ARG A 238 -15.99 -26.85 23.45
C ARG A 238 -16.00 -27.78 22.23
N ARG A 239 -14.89 -27.88 21.50
CA ARG A 239 -14.74 -28.78 20.35
C ARG A 239 -15.03 -30.23 20.74
N LEU A 240 -14.40 -30.72 21.81
CA LEU A 240 -14.57 -32.09 22.28
C LEU A 240 -16.01 -32.34 22.81
N GLN A 241 -16.62 -31.33 23.45
CA GLN A 241 -18.03 -31.37 23.88
C GLN A 241 -19.02 -31.31 22.71
N SER A 242 -18.66 -30.70 21.57
CA SER A 242 -19.52 -30.66 20.38
C SER A 242 -19.39 -31.91 19.51
N SER A 243 -18.18 -32.50 19.43
CA SER A 243 -17.93 -33.70 18.64
C SER A 243 -18.51 -34.95 19.29
N ARG A 244 -18.47 -34.99 20.62
CA ARG A 244 -19.16 -36.00 21.41
C ARG A 244 -20.25 -35.27 22.14
N ALA A 245 -21.52 -35.56 21.85
CA ALA A 245 -22.65 -35.02 22.59
C ALA A 245 -22.59 -35.51 24.04
N PHE A 246 -21.69 -34.92 24.85
CA PHE A 246 -21.67 -34.93 26.30
C PHE A 246 -22.89 -34.11 26.76
N LEU A 247 -24.07 -34.60 26.39
CA LEU A 247 -25.31 -34.16 26.96
C LEU A 247 -25.28 -34.65 28.41
N PRO A 248 -25.57 -33.79 29.40
CA PRO A 248 -25.99 -34.32 30.68
C PRO A 248 -27.15 -35.27 30.39
N SER A 249 -27.17 -36.40 31.08
CA SER A 249 -28.26 -37.37 31.07
C SER A 249 -29.54 -36.76 31.69
N SER A 250 -30.03 -35.64 31.15
CA SER A 250 -31.38 -35.15 31.36
C SER A 250 -32.35 -35.78 30.35
N ARG A 251 -32.09 -37.03 29.94
CA ARG A 251 -33.13 -37.93 29.43
C ARG A 251 -33.64 -38.79 30.58
N CYS A 252 -34.24 -38.15 31.58
CA CYS A 252 -35.34 -38.80 32.26
C CYS A 252 -36.52 -38.72 31.28
N SER A 253 -36.64 -39.74 30.42
CA SER A 253 -37.81 -39.94 29.57
C SER A 253 -39.04 -39.97 30.47
N ARG A 254 -40.03 -39.12 30.19
CA ARG A 254 -41.34 -39.08 30.88
C ARG A 254 -42.11 -40.41 30.84
N ALA A 255 -41.57 -41.48 30.27
CA ALA A 255 -42.23 -42.77 30.13
C ALA A 255 -41.85 -43.82 31.21
N THR A 256 -40.81 -43.60 32.02
CA THR A 256 -40.33 -44.64 32.98
C THR A 256 -39.84 -44.05 34.30
N CYS A 257 -40.65 -43.18 34.89
CA CYS A 257 -40.53 -42.88 36.32
C CYS A 257 -41.59 -43.74 37.04
N PRO A 258 -41.21 -44.70 37.92
CA PRO A 258 -42.18 -45.40 38.73
C PRO A 258 -42.77 -44.39 39.71
N ARG A 259 -44.01 -43.96 39.44
CA ARG A 259 -44.90 -43.45 40.47
C ARG A 259 -45.20 -44.62 41.39
N ASP A 260 -44.56 -44.65 42.56
CA ASP A 260 -45.15 -44.97 43.85
C ASP A 260 -44.08 -45.40 44.86
N ALA A 261 -43.84 -44.56 45.86
CA ALA A 261 -43.98 -44.95 47.26
C ALA A 261 -44.02 -43.67 48.11
N ARG A 262 -44.93 -43.69 49.08
CA ARG A 262 -45.25 -42.62 50.03
C ARG A 262 -44.09 -42.25 50.95
#